data_AF-A0A429IAY5-F1
#
_entry.id   AF-A0A429IAY5-F1
#
_cell.length_a   1.000
_cell.length_b   1.000
_cell.length_c   1.000
_cell.angle_alpha   90.00
_cell.angle_beta   90.00
_cell.angle_gamma   90.00
#
_symmetry.space_group_name_H-M   'P 1'
#
loop_
_entity.id
_entity.type
_entity.pdbx_description
1 polymer ?
#
loop_
_entity_poly.entity_id
_entity_poly.type
_entity_poly.pdbx_seq_one_letter_code
_entity_poly.pdbx_strand_id
1 'polypeptide(L)'
;MKTEVIEKDDQYVLNHCTKYLARESRDARHDFGQYPPGDDRAAICEAWRFPVVDAHWDGVSAASSYPYNDVTFVHDGRRTTPSSVAVLGTFGPLHSPVPLRPLAFAGEPTGFWAVTVRVPKGQVHTYKFAVDGAYVLDPVNPQRAVLDNGEPWSRFFTDACTVPLSFSRAERDLLGRLVRHLLPFRLDENRRFIRGVYESLDRAGRDEEFPLAYQLDDEVGTVNYIDKLIARQEQHNADDYHTCLKIIGEILRSRFGGLDPETAPPEMFADLYRQMETEKVDGWDYSRYGSPRYFLLLLRRHAMTGAFVHPKHGGNSGAAGWMYLESRFRDARDATLFDWRRALESPLGHNTDYRG
;
A
#
# COMPACT_ATOMS: atom_id res chain seq x y z
N MET A 1 18.33 -20.25 -1.19
CA MET A 1 17.93 -19.68 0.12
C MET A 1 16.64 -20.37 0.53
N LYS A 2 16.57 -21.01 1.71
CA LYS A 2 15.38 -21.74 2.17
C LYS A 2 14.34 -20.74 2.69
N THR A 3 13.06 -20.93 2.36
CA THR A 3 11.97 -20.14 2.96
C THR A 3 11.81 -20.52 4.43
N GLU A 4 11.83 -19.52 5.31
CA GLU A 4 11.62 -19.72 6.74
C GLU A 4 10.13 -19.68 7.05
N VAL A 5 9.63 -20.78 7.61
CA VAL A 5 8.23 -20.89 8.06
C VAL A 5 8.14 -20.42 9.50
N ILE A 6 7.19 -19.53 9.76
CA ILE A 6 6.89 -19.01 11.08
C ILE A 6 5.66 -19.73 11.61
N GLU A 7 5.76 -20.24 12.84
CA GLU A 7 4.62 -20.89 13.49
C GLU A 7 3.64 -19.82 13.99
N LYS A 8 2.40 -19.89 13.51
CA LYS A 8 1.25 -19.14 14.03
C LYS A 8 0.19 -20.14 14.44
N ASP A 9 -0.46 -19.91 15.57
CA ASP A 9 -1.58 -20.74 16.01
C ASP A 9 -2.82 -20.56 15.11
N ASP A 10 -3.76 -21.50 15.21
CA ASP A 10 -4.99 -21.48 14.41
C ASP A 10 -5.86 -20.26 14.72
N GLN A 11 -5.90 -19.84 15.98
CA GLN A 11 -6.72 -18.71 16.40
C GLN A 11 -6.25 -17.40 15.75
N TYR A 12 -4.94 -17.16 15.67
CA TYR A 12 -4.33 -16.04 14.99
C TYR A 12 -4.76 -16.01 13.51
N VAL A 13 -4.60 -17.12 12.80
CA VAL A 13 -4.92 -17.17 11.37
C VAL A 13 -6.43 -17.00 11.15
N LEU A 14 -7.26 -17.70 11.93
CA LEU A 14 -8.71 -17.62 11.83
C LEU A 14 -9.24 -16.22 12.15
N ASN A 15 -8.67 -15.52 13.14
CA ASN A 15 -9.00 -14.13 13.45
C ASN A 15 -8.76 -13.19 12.25
N HIS A 16 -7.74 -13.48 11.44
CA HIS A 16 -7.39 -12.67 10.28
C HIS A 16 -8.15 -13.05 9.00
N CYS A 17 -8.69 -14.27 8.87
CA CYS A 17 -9.31 -14.71 7.62
C CYS A 17 -10.83 -14.92 7.68
N THR A 18 -11.37 -15.44 8.78
CA THR A 18 -12.76 -15.94 8.82
C THR A 18 -13.79 -14.84 8.57
N LYS A 19 -13.64 -13.65 9.17
CA LYS A 19 -14.54 -12.50 8.94
C LYS A 19 -14.72 -12.17 7.45
N TYR A 20 -13.66 -12.38 6.66
CA TYR A 20 -13.62 -12.01 5.24
C TYR A 20 -14.06 -13.16 4.33
N LEU A 21 -13.54 -14.36 4.60
CA LEU A 21 -13.68 -15.53 3.72
C LEU A 21 -14.88 -16.41 4.08
N ALA A 22 -15.34 -16.42 5.34
CA ALA A 22 -16.27 -17.45 5.82
C ALA A 22 -17.71 -17.33 5.29
N ARG A 23 -18.01 -16.33 4.45
CA ARG A 23 -19.37 -16.08 3.93
C ARG A 23 -19.84 -17.21 3.01
N GLU A 24 -21.06 -17.69 3.24
CA GLU A 24 -21.68 -18.71 2.39
C GLU A 24 -22.37 -18.12 1.15
N SER A 25 -22.86 -16.88 1.26
CA SER A 25 -23.52 -16.16 0.15
C SER A 25 -22.56 -15.95 -1.02
N ARG A 26 -23.10 -16.07 -2.24
CA ARG A 26 -22.41 -15.79 -3.52
C ARG A 26 -22.78 -14.44 -4.11
N ASP A 27 -23.52 -13.62 -3.38
CA ASP A 27 -23.91 -12.29 -3.84
C ASP A 27 -22.64 -11.45 -4.05
N ALA A 28 -22.53 -10.82 -5.22
CA ALA A 28 -21.44 -9.93 -5.60
C ALA A 28 -21.49 -8.57 -4.86
N ARG A 29 -21.60 -8.59 -3.52
CA ARG A 29 -21.81 -7.38 -2.70
C ARG A 29 -20.57 -6.48 -2.60
N HIS A 30 -19.40 -7.00 -2.99
CA HIS A 30 -18.12 -6.30 -2.94
C HIS A 30 -17.54 -6.07 -4.34
N ASP A 31 -18.38 -6.16 -5.36
CA ASP A 31 -18.07 -5.70 -6.70
C ASP A 31 -18.62 -4.28 -6.91
N PHE A 32 -17.71 -3.35 -7.14
CA PHE A 32 -17.95 -1.95 -7.47
C PHE A 32 -17.70 -1.70 -8.97
N GLY A 33 -17.68 -2.76 -9.78
CA GLY A 33 -17.38 -2.72 -11.22
C GLY A 33 -15.95 -3.19 -11.57
N GLN A 34 -15.16 -3.58 -10.57
CA GLN A 34 -13.76 -3.98 -10.76
C GLN A 34 -13.57 -5.47 -11.10
N TYR A 35 -14.62 -6.30 -11.02
CA TYR A 35 -14.53 -7.73 -11.29
C TYR A 35 -15.42 -8.17 -12.46
N PRO A 36 -15.01 -9.22 -13.21
CA PRO A 36 -15.89 -9.83 -14.19
C PRO A 36 -17.07 -10.57 -13.49
N PRO A 37 -18.20 -10.76 -14.19
CA PRO A 37 -19.32 -11.53 -13.64
C PRO A 37 -18.90 -12.94 -13.20
N GLY A 38 -19.24 -13.31 -11.97
CA GLY A 38 -18.94 -14.64 -11.41
C GLY A 38 -17.57 -14.78 -10.75
N ASP A 39 -16.82 -13.70 -10.58
CA ASP A 39 -15.54 -13.72 -9.85
C ASP A 39 -15.75 -13.96 -8.34
N ASP A 40 -15.05 -14.94 -7.76
CA ASP A 40 -15.17 -15.26 -6.33
C ASP A 40 -14.81 -14.06 -5.42
N ARG A 41 -13.95 -13.15 -5.89
CA ARG A 41 -13.53 -11.95 -5.15
C ARG A 41 -14.68 -10.96 -4.96
N ALA A 42 -15.70 -11.01 -5.82
CA ALA A 42 -16.91 -10.18 -5.68
C ALA A 42 -17.78 -10.58 -4.48
N ALA A 43 -17.73 -11.85 -4.07
CA ALA A 43 -18.51 -12.40 -2.95
C ALA A 43 -17.81 -12.24 -1.59
N ILE A 44 -16.51 -11.93 -1.60
CA ILE A 44 -15.65 -11.88 -0.41
C ILE A 44 -15.48 -10.44 0.07
N CYS A 45 -15.50 -10.25 1.39
CA CYS A 45 -15.30 -8.94 2.00
C CYS A 45 -13.82 -8.58 2.03
N GLU A 46 -13.44 -7.38 1.59
CA GLU A 46 -12.07 -6.84 1.72
C GLU A 46 -10.97 -7.81 1.22
N ALA A 47 -11.18 -8.40 0.04
CA ALA A 47 -10.29 -9.34 -0.64
C ALA A 47 -8.81 -8.89 -0.68
N TRP A 48 -8.58 -7.58 -0.74
CA TRP A 48 -7.25 -6.94 -0.72
C TRP A 48 -6.42 -7.21 0.55
N ARG A 49 -7.02 -7.77 1.62
CA ARG A 49 -6.28 -8.14 2.83
C ARG A 49 -5.34 -9.31 2.63
N PHE A 50 -5.55 -10.13 1.62
CA PHE A 50 -4.78 -11.35 1.40
C PHE A 50 -3.66 -11.17 0.36
N PRO A 51 -2.48 -11.77 0.58
CA PRO A 51 -2.06 -12.45 1.82
C PRO A 51 -1.92 -11.44 2.96
N VAL A 52 -2.05 -11.93 4.20
CA VAL A 52 -1.86 -11.09 5.39
C VAL A 52 -0.38 -10.76 5.49
N VAL A 53 -0.06 -9.48 5.59
CA VAL A 53 1.31 -8.99 5.77
C VAL A 53 1.35 -8.30 7.12
N ASP A 54 2.10 -8.87 8.05
CA ASP A 54 2.19 -8.44 9.44
C ASP A 54 3.64 -8.16 9.84
N ALA A 55 3.87 -7.43 10.92
CA ALA A 55 5.22 -7.23 11.44
C ALA A 55 5.82 -8.54 11.93
N HIS A 56 7.12 -8.74 11.69
CA HIS A 56 7.85 -9.87 12.26
C HIS A 56 8.31 -9.54 13.69
N TRP A 57 8.28 -10.54 14.58
CA TRP A 57 8.85 -10.46 15.91
C TRP A 57 9.45 -11.81 16.30
N ASP A 58 10.77 -11.83 16.55
CA ASP A 58 11.52 -13.06 16.88
C ASP A 58 11.55 -13.40 18.38
N GLY A 59 10.96 -12.58 19.25
CA GLY A 59 11.02 -12.76 20.70
C GLY A 59 12.28 -12.15 21.35
N VAL A 60 13.23 -11.64 20.57
CA VAL A 60 14.57 -11.30 21.03
C VAL A 60 14.92 -9.84 20.76
N SER A 61 14.87 -9.36 19.52
CA SER A 61 15.37 -8.02 19.17
C SER A 61 14.50 -7.30 18.13
N ALA A 62 14.14 -6.06 18.45
CA ALA A 62 13.33 -5.23 17.55
C ALA A 62 14.14 -4.87 16.30
N ALA A 63 15.44 -4.65 16.46
CA ALA A 63 16.34 -4.34 15.36
C ALA A 63 16.51 -5.51 14.38
N SER A 64 16.64 -6.76 14.86
CA SER A 64 16.71 -7.94 13.98
C SER A 64 15.37 -8.27 13.34
N SER A 65 14.27 -7.97 14.03
CA SER A 65 12.93 -8.26 13.56
C SER A 65 12.42 -7.24 12.53
N TYR A 66 12.76 -5.96 12.72
CA TYR A 66 12.25 -4.84 11.92
C TYR A 66 12.41 -4.98 10.40
N PRO A 67 13.50 -5.55 9.85
CA PRO A 67 13.65 -5.73 8.40
C PRO A 67 12.68 -6.72 7.76
N TYR A 68 11.87 -7.44 8.53
CA TYR A 68 11.03 -8.53 8.03
C TYR A 68 9.54 -8.32 8.30
N ASN A 69 8.71 -8.95 7.48
CA ASN A 69 7.29 -9.20 7.69
C ASN A 69 7.03 -10.69 7.85
N ASP A 70 5.97 -11.01 8.59
CA ASP A 70 5.31 -12.31 8.57
C ASP A 70 4.20 -12.29 7.51
N VAL A 71 4.32 -13.13 6.48
CA VAL A 71 3.33 -13.20 5.40
C VAL A 71 2.54 -14.49 5.52
N THR A 72 1.25 -14.36 5.84
CA THR A 72 0.33 -15.50 6.00
C THR A 72 -0.50 -15.69 4.73
N PHE A 73 -0.28 -16.81 4.06
CA PHE A 73 -1.08 -17.27 2.95
C PHE A 73 -2.22 -18.13 3.47
N VAL A 74 -3.44 -17.89 2.97
CA VAL A 74 -4.64 -18.63 3.36
C VAL A 74 -5.33 -19.13 2.09
N HIS A 75 -5.71 -20.40 2.08
CA HIS A 75 -6.53 -21.00 1.04
C HIS A 75 -7.85 -21.50 1.63
N ASP A 76 -8.97 -21.10 1.03
CA ASP A 76 -10.30 -21.58 1.39
C ASP A 76 -10.62 -22.89 0.67
N GLY A 77 -10.40 -24.01 1.37
CA GLY A 77 -10.64 -25.35 0.86
C GLY A 77 -12.04 -25.88 1.15
N ARG A 78 -12.96 -25.10 1.75
CA ARG A 78 -14.27 -25.62 2.21
C ARG A 78 -15.15 -26.14 1.08
N ARG A 79 -14.96 -25.63 -0.15
CA ARG A 79 -15.76 -26.03 -1.33
C ARG A 79 -15.09 -27.12 -2.16
N THR A 80 -13.77 -27.11 -2.24
CA THR A 80 -12.98 -28.01 -3.10
C THR A 80 -12.44 -29.22 -2.34
N THR A 81 -12.41 -29.15 -1.01
CA THR A 81 -11.91 -30.20 -0.10
C THR A 81 -10.59 -30.80 -0.59
N PRO A 82 -9.54 -29.96 -0.82
CA PRO A 82 -8.30 -30.43 -1.42
C PRO A 82 -7.58 -31.39 -0.46
N SER A 83 -6.83 -32.33 -1.03
CA SER A 83 -6.02 -33.27 -0.24
C SER A 83 -4.68 -32.64 0.18
N SER A 84 -4.19 -31.68 -0.61
CA SER A 84 -2.93 -30.98 -0.37
C SER A 84 -2.97 -29.56 -0.91
N VAL A 85 -2.38 -28.64 -0.15
CA VAL A 85 -2.20 -27.25 -0.57
C VAL A 85 -0.78 -26.82 -0.23
N ALA A 86 -0.11 -26.17 -1.18
CA ALA A 86 1.20 -25.53 -0.97
C ALA A 86 1.23 -24.16 -1.66
N VAL A 87 2.20 -23.33 -1.31
CA VAL A 87 2.44 -22.03 -1.94
C VAL A 87 3.87 -21.95 -2.44
N LEU A 88 4.06 -21.41 -3.64
CA LEU A 88 5.37 -21.04 -4.16
C LEU A 88 5.34 -19.62 -4.67
N GLY A 89 6.48 -18.94 -4.59
CA GLY A 89 6.60 -17.58 -5.07
C GLY A 89 8.02 -17.07 -4.95
N THR A 90 8.25 -15.83 -5.38
CA THR A 90 9.58 -15.21 -5.42
C THR A 90 10.16 -14.91 -4.03
N PHE A 91 9.40 -15.12 -2.95
CA PHE A 91 9.88 -15.11 -1.56
C PHE A 91 10.66 -16.39 -1.19
N GLY A 92 10.79 -17.35 -2.12
CA GLY A 92 11.49 -18.62 -1.92
C GLY A 92 11.95 -19.26 -3.24
N PRO A 93 12.60 -20.44 -3.17
CA PRO A 93 12.95 -21.20 -4.37
C PRO A 93 11.70 -21.74 -5.06
N LEU A 94 11.50 -21.39 -6.34
CA LEU A 94 10.31 -21.79 -7.11
C LEU A 94 10.16 -23.32 -7.31
N HIS A 95 11.23 -24.10 -7.13
CA HIS A 95 11.19 -25.55 -7.24
C HIS A 95 10.80 -26.26 -5.92
N SER A 96 10.58 -25.51 -4.84
CA SER A 96 10.28 -26.06 -3.52
C SER A 96 9.07 -25.36 -2.91
N PRO A 97 7.83 -25.70 -3.33
CA PRO A 97 6.62 -25.17 -2.72
C PRO A 97 6.58 -25.43 -1.21
N VAL A 98 6.07 -24.47 -0.45
CA VAL A 98 5.91 -24.54 1.00
C VAL A 98 4.52 -25.10 1.32
N PRO A 99 4.40 -26.26 1.98
CA PRO A 99 3.10 -26.83 2.33
C PRO A 99 2.30 -25.92 3.27
N LEU A 100 1.00 -25.78 3.01
CA LEU A 100 0.04 -25.22 3.94
C LEU A 100 -0.46 -26.34 4.86
N ARG A 101 -0.74 -26.00 6.12
CA ARG A 101 -1.35 -26.90 7.08
C ARG A 101 -2.87 -26.62 7.19
N PRO A 102 -3.71 -27.63 7.44
CA PRO A 102 -5.11 -27.41 7.72
C PRO A 102 -5.28 -26.68 9.07
N LEU A 103 -6.30 -25.84 9.18
CA LEU A 103 -6.66 -25.11 10.39
C LEU A 103 -7.83 -25.76 11.10
N ALA A 104 -7.77 -25.81 12.44
CA ALA A 104 -8.84 -26.27 13.30
C ALA A 104 -9.38 -25.15 14.19
N PHE A 105 -10.65 -25.23 14.57
CA PHE A 105 -11.25 -24.39 15.60
C PHE A 105 -11.88 -25.29 16.66
N ALA A 106 -11.43 -25.15 17.90
CA ALA A 106 -11.85 -26.05 19.00
C ALA A 106 -11.67 -27.55 18.69
N GLY A 107 -10.64 -27.90 17.91
CA GLY A 107 -10.33 -29.27 17.50
C GLY A 107 -11.07 -29.75 16.24
N GLU A 108 -12.02 -28.97 15.71
CA GLU A 108 -12.78 -29.31 14.51
C GLU A 108 -12.14 -28.70 13.26
N PRO A 109 -12.06 -29.43 12.13
CA PRO A 109 -11.50 -28.92 10.89
C PRO A 109 -12.36 -27.79 10.32
N THR A 110 -11.72 -26.66 10.00
CA THR A 110 -12.42 -25.49 9.44
C THR A 110 -12.52 -25.51 7.91
N GLY A 111 -11.73 -26.35 7.25
CA GLY A 111 -11.54 -26.38 5.79
C GLY A 111 -10.61 -25.29 5.25
N PHE A 112 -10.10 -24.39 6.09
CA PHE A 112 -9.04 -23.45 5.72
C PHE A 112 -7.66 -24.10 5.83
N TRP A 113 -6.77 -23.67 4.96
CA TRP A 113 -5.36 -24.05 4.96
C TRP A 113 -4.51 -22.79 5.06
N ALA A 114 -3.39 -22.83 5.79
CA ALA A 114 -2.50 -21.68 5.86
C ALA A 114 -1.03 -22.04 6.09
N VAL A 115 -0.16 -21.08 5.76
CA VAL A 115 1.24 -21.06 6.16
C VAL A 115 1.69 -19.62 6.32
N THR A 116 2.54 -19.37 7.31
CA THR A 116 3.19 -18.07 7.50
C THR A 116 4.67 -18.21 7.19
N VAL A 117 5.22 -17.27 6.41
CA VAL A 117 6.64 -17.25 6.05
C VAL A 117 7.25 -15.90 6.34
N ARG A 118 8.52 -15.87 6.72
CA ARG A 118 9.27 -14.63 6.95
C ARG A 118 9.76 -14.06 5.61
N VAL A 119 9.44 -12.81 5.34
CA VAL A 119 9.76 -12.12 4.08
C VAL A 119 10.41 -10.77 4.37
N PRO A 120 11.50 -10.37 3.69
CA PRO A 120 12.08 -9.04 3.87
C PRO A 120 11.12 -7.92 3.46
N LYS A 121 11.16 -6.79 4.20
CA LYS A 121 10.42 -5.56 3.86
C LYS A 121 10.94 -4.92 2.56
N GLY A 122 10.15 -4.00 2.01
CA GLY A 122 10.48 -3.23 0.81
C GLY A 122 10.32 -3.99 -0.53
N GLN A 123 9.83 -5.22 -0.52
CA GLN A 123 9.82 -6.11 -1.70
C GLN A 123 8.44 -6.30 -2.31
N VAL A 124 8.44 -6.71 -3.58
CA VAL A 124 7.26 -7.13 -4.34
C VAL A 124 7.46 -8.60 -4.71
N HIS A 125 6.44 -9.41 -4.46
CA HIS A 125 6.50 -10.83 -4.70
C HIS A 125 5.34 -11.32 -5.55
N THR A 126 5.62 -12.31 -6.38
CA THR A 126 4.60 -13.07 -7.10
C THR A 126 4.50 -14.48 -6.54
N TYR A 127 3.30 -15.05 -6.55
CA TYR A 127 3.05 -16.40 -6.06
C TYR A 127 1.87 -17.09 -6.75
N LYS A 128 1.83 -18.42 -6.62
CA LYS A 128 0.70 -19.30 -6.97
C LYS A 128 0.49 -20.28 -5.82
N PHE A 129 -0.72 -20.82 -5.71
CA PHE A 129 -0.96 -22.02 -4.91
C PHE A 129 -0.73 -23.27 -5.77
N ALA A 130 -0.23 -24.34 -5.17
CA ALA A 130 -0.28 -25.69 -5.72
C ALA A 130 -1.35 -26.46 -4.95
N VAL A 131 -2.50 -26.70 -5.58
CA VAL A 131 -3.64 -27.43 -5.00
C VAL A 131 -3.74 -28.77 -5.70
N ASP A 132 -3.52 -29.86 -4.95
CA ASP A 132 -3.49 -31.23 -5.50
C ASP A 132 -2.59 -31.37 -6.75
N GLY A 133 -1.45 -30.68 -6.73
CA GLY A 133 -0.46 -30.67 -7.81
C GLY A 133 -0.73 -29.66 -8.95
N ALA A 134 -1.91 -29.03 -8.99
CA ALA A 134 -2.23 -28.01 -9.98
C ALA A 134 -1.87 -26.60 -9.49
N TYR A 135 -1.16 -25.83 -10.32
CA TYR A 135 -0.81 -24.45 -10.01
C TYR A 135 -1.96 -23.50 -10.34
N VAL A 136 -2.50 -22.82 -9.33
CA VAL A 136 -3.63 -21.90 -9.44
C VAL A 136 -3.26 -20.54 -8.88
N LEU A 137 -3.90 -19.50 -9.43
CA LEU A 137 -3.89 -18.17 -8.83
C LEU A 137 -4.59 -18.22 -7.47
N ASP A 138 -4.18 -17.33 -6.58
CA ASP A 138 -4.91 -17.12 -5.32
C ASP A 138 -6.32 -16.62 -5.65
N PRO A 139 -7.38 -17.39 -5.35
CA PRO A 139 -8.74 -17.02 -5.76
C PRO A 139 -9.24 -15.76 -5.05
N VAL A 140 -8.66 -15.37 -3.91
CA VAL A 140 -9.15 -14.25 -3.10
C VAL A 140 -8.29 -13.00 -3.24
N ASN A 141 -7.03 -13.11 -3.69
CA ASN A 141 -6.18 -11.94 -3.87
C ASN A 141 -6.53 -11.18 -5.18
N PRO A 142 -6.96 -9.90 -5.11
CA PRO A 142 -7.23 -9.11 -6.30
C PRO A 142 -5.98 -8.73 -7.08
N GLN A 143 -4.83 -8.69 -6.42
CA GLN A 143 -3.58 -8.20 -6.98
C GLN A 143 -2.94 -9.26 -7.88
N ARG A 144 -2.79 -8.92 -9.15
CA ARG A 144 -2.17 -9.78 -10.17
C ARG A 144 -0.94 -9.11 -10.79
N ALA A 145 -0.07 -9.93 -11.35
CA ALA A 145 0.98 -9.51 -12.26
C ALA A 145 1.02 -10.48 -13.45
N VAL A 146 1.35 -9.96 -14.63
CA VAL A 146 1.69 -10.78 -15.79
C VAL A 146 3.19 -10.68 -15.96
N LEU A 147 3.90 -11.80 -15.93
CA LEU A 147 5.35 -11.83 -16.11
C LEU A 147 5.71 -11.81 -17.61
N ASP A 148 7.00 -11.64 -17.93
CA ASP A 148 7.50 -11.55 -19.31
C ASP A 148 7.15 -12.76 -20.19
N ASN A 149 6.89 -13.91 -19.57
CA ASN A 149 6.44 -15.13 -20.25
C ASN A 149 4.93 -15.16 -20.53
N GLY A 150 4.19 -14.10 -20.22
CA GLY A 150 2.73 -13.99 -20.40
C GLY A 150 1.91 -14.69 -19.32
N GLU A 151 2.54 -15.35 -18.35
CA GLU A 151 1.82 -16.08 -17.30
C GLU A 151 1.30 -15.13 -16.22
N PRO A 152 0.02 -15.25 -15.82
CA PRO A 152 -0.50 -14.51 -14.69
C PRO A 152 -0.04 -15.12 -13.37
N TRP A 153 0.24 -14.26 -12.40
CA TRP A 153 0.58 -14.61 -11.03
C TRP A 153 -0.22 -13.75 -10.05
N SER A 154 -0.49 -14.28 -8.85
CA SER A 154 -0.88 -13.42 -7.74
C SER A 154 0.32 -12.58 -7.33
N ARG A 155 0.08 -11.37 -6.83
CA ARG A 155 1.12 -10.47 -6.35
C ARG A 155 0.82 -10.00 -4.94
N PHE A 156 1.85 -9.75 -4.15
CA PHE A 156 1.76 -8.92 -2.95
C PHE A 156 3.01 -8.08 -2.82
N PHE A 157 2.98 -7.12 -1.91
CA PHE A 157 4.15 -6.33 -1.53
C PHE A 157 4.19 -6.20 -0.01
N THR A 158 5.41 -6.14 0.52
CA THR A 158 5.67 -6.04 1.96
C THR A 158 5.60 -4.59 2.41
N ASP A 159 5.65 -4.38 3.73
CA ASP A 159 5.75 -3.04 4.30
C ASP A 159 6.96 -2.27 3.76
N ALA A 160 6.85 -0.94 3.77
CA ALA A 160 7.86 0.00 3.28
C ALA A 160 8.24 -0.18 1.79
N CYS A 161 7.37 -0.81 0.99
CA CYS A 161 7.59 -0.96 -0.44
C CYS A 161 7.62 0.41 -1.16
N THR A 162 8.66 0.64 -1.95
CA THR A 162 8.85 1.84 -2.77
C THR A 162 8.82 1.55 -4.28
N VAL A 163 8.69 0.28 -4.66
CA VAL A 163 8.61 -0.15 -6.07
C VAL A 163 7.28 0.35 -6.66
N PRO A 164 7.27 1.13 -7.76
CA PRO A 164 6.02 1.54 -8.42
C PRO A 164 5.22 0.33 -8.91
N LEU A 165 3.92 0.29 -8.62
CA LEU A 165 3.06 -0.88 -8.90
C LEU A 165 1.93 -0.62 -9.90
N SER A 166 1.39 0.60 -9.89
CA SER A 166 0.18 0.95 -10.62
C SER A 166 0.47 2.08 -11.60
N PHE A 167 1.20 3.11 -11.18
CA PHE A 167 1.44 4.29 -12.02
C PHE A 167 2.70 4.18 -12.88
N SER A 168 2.58 4.67 -14.11
CA SER A 168 3.73 4.97 -14.97
C SER A 168 4.59 6.09 -14.37
N ARG A 169 5.80 6.29 -14.91
CA ARG A 169 6.67 7.41 -14.49
C ARG A 169 5.99 8.77 -14.67
N ALA A 170 5.43 9.03 -15.85
CA ALA A 170 4.77 10.30 -16.15
C ALA A 170 3.56 10.58 -15.24
N GLU A 171 2.78 9.55 -14.89
CA GLU A 171 1.67 9.68 -13.96
C GLU A 171 2.14 10.02 -12.55
N ARG A 172 3.23 9.41 -12.08
CA ARG A 172 3.82 9.72 -10.77
C ARG A 172 4.36 11.16 -10.73
N ASP A 173 5.04 11.59 -11.79
CA ASP A 173 5.60 12.94 -11.89
C ASP A 173 4.47 13.99 -11.86
N LEU A 174 3.41 13.78 -12.64
CA LEU A 174 2.22 14.64 -12.63
C LEU A 174 1.48 14.60 -11.29
N LEU A 175 1.30 13.41 -10.71
CA LEU A 175 0.66 13.26 -9.40
C LEU A 175 1.46 13.94 -8.31
N GLY A 176 2.79 13.88 -8.35
CA GLY A 176 3.67 14.60 -7.42
C GLY A 176 3.47 16.11 -7.50
N ARG A 177 3.33 16.67 -8.71
CA ARG A 177 2.98 18.09 -8.90
C ARG A 177 1.62 18.45 -8.31
N LEU A 178 0.62 17.56 -8.47
CA LEU A 178 -0.71 17.77 -7.91
C LEU A 178 -0.68 17.70 -6.38
N VAL A 179 -0.05 16.69 -5.79
CA VAL A 179 0.06 16.51 -4.33
C VAL A 179 0.80 17.69 -3.69
N ARG A 180 1.89 18.15 -4.29
CA ARG A 180 2.66 19.32 -3.84
C ARG A 180 1.82 20.59 -3.71
N HIS A 181 0.77 20.74 -4.52
CA HIS A 181 -0.14 21.87 -4.41
C HIS A 181 -1.03 21.79 -3.16
N LEU A 182 -1.37 20.57 -2.71
CA LEU A 182 -2.31 20.31 -1.62
C LEU A 182 -1.67 20.40 -0.24
N LEU A 183 -0.45 19.91 -0.11
CA LEU A 183 0.15 19.73 1.21
C LEU A 183 0.65 21.05 1.80
N PRO A 184 0.62 21.18 3.14
CA PRO A 184 1.10 22.38 3.82
C PRO A 184 2.60 22.63 3.63
N PHE A 185 3.33 21.65 3.11
CA PHE A 185 4.77 21.71 2.90
C PHE A 185 5.18 22.67 1.79
N ARG A 186 4.27 23.15 0.94
CA ARG A 186 4.58 24.12 -0.12
C ARG A 186 5.09 25.48 0.37
N LEU A 187 4.78 25.86 1.61
CA LEU A 187 5.23 27.12 2.21
C LEU A 187 6.74 27.08 2.46
N ASP A 188 7.48 28.13 2.12
CA ASP A 188 8.96 28.15 2.20
C ASP A 188 9.50 27.85 3.60
N GLU A 189 8.77 28.22 4.66
CA GLU A 189 9.09 27.85 6.04
C GLU A 189 9.02 26.33 6.27
N ASN A 190 8.00 25.66 5.72
CA ASN A 190 7.76 24.23 5.89
C ASN A 190 8.68 23.40 5.02
N ARG A 191 9.00 23.87 3.81
CA ARG A 191 10.01 23.24 2.94
C ARG A 191 11.37 23.19 3.63
N ARG A 192 11.76 24.30 4.28
CA ARG A 192 13.01 24.37 5.03
C ARG A 192 13.03 23.41 6.21
N PHE A 193 11.93 23.32 6.95
CA PHE A 193 11.79 22.35 8.04
C PHE A 193 11.94 20.90 7.54
N ILE A 194 11.14 20.51 6.54
CA ILE A 194 11.14 19.14 6.01
C ILE A 194 12.52 18.77 5.43
N ARG A 195 13.16 19.68 4.70
CA ARG A 195 14.54 19.47 4.23
C ARG A 195 15.51 19.28 5.40
N GLY A 196 15.40 20.08 6.46
CA GLY A 196 16.20 19.93 7.66
C GLY A 196 15.99 18.57 8.36
N VAL A 197 14.76 18.06 8.38
CA VAL A 197 14.45 16.71 8.89
C VAL A 197 15.19 15.66 8.07
N TYR A 198 15.07 15.67 6.75
CA TYR A 198 15.77 14.70 5.89
C TYR A 198 17.30 14.79 6.05
N GLU A 199 17.87 15.99 6.06
CA GLU A 199 19.30 16.16 6.29
C GLU A 199 19.74 15.64 7.67
N SER A 200 18.89 15.73 8.69
CA SER A 200 19.19 15.18 10.02
C SER A 200 19.13 13.65 10.03
N LEU A 201 18.17 13.05 9.32
CA LEU A 201 18.06 11.61 9.15
C LEU A 201 19.24 11.06 8.35
N ASP A 202 19.67 11.74 7.29
CA ASP A 202 20.83 11.34 6.49
C ASP A 202 22.15 11.43 7.29
N ARG A 203 22.27 12.42 8.19
CA ARG A 203 23.44 12.56 9.07
C ARG A 203 23.44 11.54 10.21
N ALA A 204 22.27 11.19 10.75
CA ALA A 204 22.13 10.11 11.71
C ALA A 204 22.31 8.72 11.04
N GLY A 205 21.91 8.59 9.79
CA GLY A 205 21.96 7.38 8.96
C GLY A 205 23.31 6.98 8.41
N ARG A 206 24.43 7.42 9.02
CA ARG A 206 25.67 6.63 8.92
C ARG A 206 25.57 5.31 9.68
N ASP A 207 24.61 5.17 10.59
CA ASP A 207 24.28 3.91 11.27
C ASP A 207 22.75 3.63 11.22
N GLU A 208 22.38 2.59 10.45
CA GLU A 208 21.28 1.62 10.64
C GLU A 208 19.78 2.03 10.79
N GLU A 209 19.39 3.28 11.07
CA GLU A 209 18.01 3.54 11.55
C GLU A 209 16.92 3.74 10.47
N PHE A 210 17.25 4.15 9.23
CA PHE A 210 16.24 4.44 8.18
C PHE A 210 16.68 4.04 6.76
N PRO A 211 16.82 2.74 6.45
CA PRO A 211 17.36 2.29 5.16
C PRO A 211 16.52 2.63 3.91
N LEU A 212 15.31 3.20 4.07
CA LEU A 212 14.35 3.43 2.97
C LEU A 212 13.87 4.90 2.87
N ALA A 213 14.52 5.85 3.53
CA ALA A 213 14.16 7.28 3.48
C ALA A 213 14.49 7.98 2.14
N TYR A 214 15.13 7.27 1.20
CA TYR A 214 15.68 7.88 -0.01
C TYR A 214 14.70 7.82 -1.19
N GLN A 215 13.88 8.88 -1.32
CA GLN A 215 13.56 9.50 -2.61
C GLN A 215 13.10 10.94 -2.36
N LEU A 216 14.06 11.86 -2.46
CA LEU A 216 13.99 13.30 -2.15
C LEU A 216 13.11 14.14 -3.11
N ASP A 217 12.36 13.51 -4.03
CA ASP A 217 11.55 14.22 -5.04
C ASP A 217 10.04 14.18 -4.76
N ASP A 218 9.59 13.32 -3.84
CA ASP A 218 8.18 13.17 -3.46
C ASP A 218 7.92 13.81 -2.08
N GLU A 219 6.85 14.59 -1.95
CA GLU A 219 6.50 15.20 -0.68
C GLU A 219 6.09 14.11 0.32
N VAL A 220 7.04 13.77 1.18
CA VAL A 220 6.86 12.85 2.31
C VAL A 220 6.44 11.43 1.87
N GLY A 221 6.73 11.02 0.64
CA GLY A 221 6.37 9.70 0.09
C GLY A 221 4.89 9.55 -0.30
N THR A 222 4.17 10.66 -0.42
CA THR A 222 2.72 10.63 -0.63
C THR A 222 2.31 9.99 -1.97
N VAL A 223 3.07 10.21 -3.05
CA VAL A 223 2.81 9.55 -4.34
C VAL A 223 3.00 8.04 -4.22
N ASN A 224 4.06 7.60 -3.52
CA ASN A 224 4.26 6.18 -3.25
C ASN A 224 3.11 5.59 -2.43
N TYR A 225 2.63 6.27 -1.39
CA TYR A 225 1.44 5.84 -0.65
C TYR A 225 0.23 5.65 -1.55
N ILE A 226 -0.08 6.63 -2.40
CA ILE A 226 -1.24 6.55 -3.31
C ILE A 226 -1.09 5.35 -4.26
N ASP A 227 0.11 5.14 -4.83
CA ASP A 227 0.40 3.99 -5.68
C ASP A 227 0.13 2.65 -4.96
N LYS A 228 0.56 2.52 -3.69
CA LYS A 228 0.31 1.31 -2.89
C LYS A 228 -1.16 1.15 -2.49
N LEU A 229 -1.85 2.25 -2.19
CA LEU A 229 -3.26 2.26 -1.84
C LEU A 229 -4.12 1.75 -3.00
N ILE A 230 -3.90 2.28 -4.21
CA ILE A 230 -4.63 1.85 -5.41
C ILE A 230 -4.12 0.51 -5.96
N ALA A 231 -2.92 0.05 -5.59
CA ALA A 231 -2.48 -1.30 -5.91
C ALA A 231 -3.20 -2.35 -5.04
N ARG A 232 -3.80 -1.96 -3.91
CA ARG A 232 -4.35 -2.89 -2.90
C ARG A 232 -5.73 -2.48 -2.39
N GLN A 233 -5.83 -1.65 -1.35
CA GLN A 233 -7.08 -1.39 -0.62
C GLN A 233 -8.14 -0.69 -1.49
N GLU A 234 -7.71 0.22 -2.35
CA GLU A 234 -8.58 1.03 -3.18
C GLU A 234 -8.35 0.79 -4.67
N GLN A 235 -8.11 -0.47 -5.04
CA GLN A 235 -7.91 -0.86 -6.43
C GLN A 235 -9.09 -0.51 -7.34
N HIS A 236 -10.31 -0.42 -6.80
CA HIS A 236 -11.48 0.06 -7.53
C HIS A 236 -11.35 1.52 -8.03
N ASN A 237 -10.43 2.31 -7.45
CA ASN A 237 -10.15 3.69 -7.88
C ASN A 237 -8.96 3.79 -8.86
N ALA A 238 -8.33 2.67 -9.26
CA ALA A 238 -7.16 2.71 -10.13
C ALA A 238 -7.49 3.33 -11.51
N ASP A 239 -8.58 2.90 -12.13
CA ASP A 239 -9.02 3.40 -13.44
C ASP A 239 -9.39 4.89 -13.41
N ASP A 240 -9.98 5.35 -12.30
CA ASP A 240 -10.27 6.77 -12.05
C ASP A 240 -8.98 7.61 -12.08
N TYR A 241 -7.94 7.15 -11.40
CA TYR A 241 -6.64 7.82 -11.39
C TYR A 241 -6.02 7.85 -12.79
N HIS A 242 -5.93 6.71 -13.49
CA HIS A 242 -5.37 6.66 -14.84
C HIS A 242 -6.11 7.58 -15.80
N THR A 243 -7.45 7.56 -15.75
CA THR A 243 -8.29 8.39 -16.60
C THR A 243 -8.10 9.87 -16.31
N CYS A 244 -8.18 10.27 -15.03
CA CYS A 244 -8.08 11.66 -14.63
C CYS A 244 -6.68 12.24 -14.82
N LEU A 245 -5.62 11.48 -14.48
CA LEU A 245 -4.23 11.92 -14.72
C LEU A 245 -3.95 12.12 -16.21
N LYS A 246 -4.51 11.26 -17.07
CA LYS A 246 -4.43 11.44 -18.52
C LYS A 246 -5.13 12.72 -18.98
N ILE A 247 -6.37 12.95 -18.56
CA ILE A 247 -7.14 14.18 -18.89
C ILE A 247 -6.39 15.42 -18.39
N ILE A 248 -5.91 15.42 -17.15
CA ILE A 248 -5.15 16.53 -16.56
C ILE A 248 -3.87 16.79 -17.34
N GLY A 249 -3.13 15.73 -17.69
CA GLY A 249 -1.91 15.84 -18.49
C GLY A 249 -2.16 16.46 -19.88
N GLU A 250 -3.26 16.08 -20.54
CA GLU A 250 -3.69 16.64 -21.83
C GLU A 250 -4.04 18.13 -21.70
N ILE A 251 -4.80 18.51 -20.66
CA ILE A 251 -5.17 19.90 -20.37
C ILE A 251 -3.93 20.76 -20.10
N LEU A 252 -3.06 20.32 -19.19
CA LEU A 252 -1.87 21.08 -18.81
C LEU A 252 -0.90 21.23 -19.99
N ARG A 253 -0.70 20.16 -20.77
CA ARG A 253 0.15 20.22 -21.97
C ARG A 253 -0.40 21.23 -22.99
N SER A 254 -1.71 21.22 -23.22
CA SER A 254 -2.35 22.19 -24.12
C SER A 254 -2.16 23.64 -23.63
N ARG A 255 -2.42 23.89 -22.35
CA ARG A 255 -2.24 25.21 -21.71
C ARG A 255 -0.77 25.66 -21.67
N PHE A 256 0.16 24.72 -21.63
CA PHE A 256 1.60 24.97 -21.56
C PHE A 256 2.29 24.94 -22.94
N GLY A 257 1.53 25.12 -24.03
CA GLY A 257 2.09 25.22 -25.37
C GLY A 257 2.76 23.94 -25.88
N GLY A 258 2.30 22.76 -25.41
CA GLY A 258 2.83 21.45 -25.79
C GLY A 258 3.97 20.94 -24.91
N LEU A 259 4.47 21.76 -23.97
CA LEU A 259 5.58 21.39 -23.07
C LEU A 259 5.15 20.41 -21.98
N ASP A 260 6.14 19.79 -21.33
CA ASP A 260 5.93 18.80 -20.28
C ASP A 260 5.22 19.42 -19.04
N PRO A 261 4.04 18.91 -18.63
CA PRO A 261 3.35 19.33 -17.42
C PRO A 261 4.19 19.26 -16.14
N GLU A 262 5.20 18.38 -16.07
CA GLU A 262 6.11 18.29 -14.92
C GLU A 262 6.84 19.62 -14.67
N THR A 263 7.11 20.39 -15.73
CA THR A 263 7.85 21.66 -15.67
C THR A 263 6.94 22.89 -15.68
N ALA A 264 5.62 22.71 -15.78
CA ALA A 264 4.67 23.81 -15.82
C ALA A 264 4.74 24.68 -14.54
N PRO A 265 4.41 25.98 -14.62
CA PRO A 265 4.42 26.86 -13.46
C PRO A 265 3.35 26.47 -12.41
N PRO A 266 3.61 26.68 -11.09
CA PRO A 266 2.66 26.33 -10.02
C PRO A 266 1.26 26.95 -10.16
N GLU A 267 1.17 28.13 -10.78
CA GLU A 267 -0.07 28.87 -11.02
C GLU A 267 -1.04 28.10 -11.90
N MET A 268 -0.53 27.35 -12.89
CA MET A 268 -1.37 26.50 -13.75
C MET A 268 -2.06 25.38 -12.97
N PHE A 269 -1.37 24.81 -11.98
CA PHE A 269 -1.96 23.83 -11.08
C PHE A 269 -2.99 24.52 -10.18
N ALA A 270 -2.67 25.68 -9.59
CA ALA A 270 -3.63 26.43 -8.77
C ALA A 270 -4.93 26.77 -9.51
N ASP A 271 -4.83 27.17 -10.79
CA ASP A 271 -5.98 27.43 -11.64
C ASP A 271 -6.78 26.17 -11.96
N LEU A 272 -6.09 25.06 -12.28
CA LEU A 272 -6.74 23.76 -12.49
C LEU A 272 -7.51 23.31 -11.24
N TYR A 273 -6.90 23.42 -10.05
CA TYR A 273 -7.55 23.08 -8.78
C TYR A 273 -8.84 23.89 -8.57
N ARG A 274 -8.77 25.22 -8.77
CA ARG A 274 -9.95 26.11 -8.64
C ARG A 274 -11.06 25.73 -9.60
N GLN A 275 -10.71 25.36 -10.84
CA GLN A 275 -11.67 24.91 -11.83
C GLN A 275 -12.32 23.58 -11.44
N MET A 276 -11.53 22.61 -10.99
CA MET A 276 -12.01 21.30 -10.54
C MET A 276 -12.96 21.44 -9.34
N GLU A 277 -12.70 22.35 -8.40
CA GLU A 277 -13.61 22.64 -7.28
C GLU A 277 -15.00 23.10 -7.74
N THR A 278 -15.05 23.82 -8.85
CA THR A 278 -16.30 24.38 -9.42
C THR A 278 -16.98 23.45 -10.44
N GLU A 279 -16.46 22.24 -10.67
CA GLU A 279 -16.88 21.30 -11.73
C GLU A 279 -16.77 21.87 -13.15
N LYS A 280 -16.07 22.98 -13.35
CA LYS A 280 -15.96 23.69 -14.63
C LYS A 280 -14.50 23.82 -15.03
N VAL A 281 -13.98 22.78 -15.67
CA VAL A 281 -12.61 22.71 -16.13
C VAL A 281 -12.56 22.84 -17.65
N ASP A 282 -11.91 23.90 -18.13
CA ASP A 282 -11.74 24.10 -19.56
C ASP A 282 -10.85 23.00 -20.17
N GLY A 283 -11.36 22.33 -21.20
CA GLY A 283 -10.71 21.18 -21.84
C GLY A 283 -10.92 19.82 -21.16
N TRP A 284 -11.74 19.72 -20.11
CA TRP A 284 -12.03 18.43 -19.47
C TRP A 284 -12.99 17.58 -20.30
N ASP A 285 -12.65 16.29 -20.45
CA ASP A 285 -13.50 15.33 -21.14
C ASP A 285 -14.50 14.69 -20.17
N TYR A 286 -15.66 15.31 -20.03
CA TYR A 286 -16.76 14.85 -19.16
C TYR A 286 -17.40 13.53 -19.62
N SER A 287 -17.13 13.08 -20.86
CA SER A 287 -17.58 11.77 -21.33
C SER A 287 -16.70 10.64 -20.80
N ARG A 288 -15.41 10.93 -20.55
CA ARG A 288 -14.45 9.99 -19.96
C ARG A 288 -14.49 9.98 -18.43
N TYR A 289 -14.72 11.13 -17.80
CA TYR A 289 -14.88 11.21 -16.36
C TYR A 289 -15.81 12.35 -15.95
N GLY A 290 -16.95 12.03 -15.34
CA GLY A 290 -18.05 12.98 -15.17
C GLY A 290 -17.82 14.09 -14.13
N SER A 291 -16.97 13.89 -13.12
CA SER A 291 -16.83 14.82 -11.98
C SER A 291 -15.36 15.09 -11.64
N PRO A 292 -14.73 16.11 -12.26
CA PRO A 292 -13.42 16.58 -11.81
C PRO A 292 -13.37 16.94 -10.32
N ARG A 293 -14.48 17.44 -9.74
CA ARG A 293 -14.53 17.72 -8.29
C ARG A 293 -14.41 16.45 -7.45
N TYR A 294 -15.08 15.36 -7.85
CA TYR A 294 -14.99 14.09 -7.12
C TYR A 294 -13.55 13.57 -7.12
N PHE A 295 -12.89 13.58 -8.27
CA PHE A 295 -11.47 13.18 -8.36
C PHE A 295 -10.58 14.08 -7.49
N LEU A 296 -10.83 15.40 -7.47
CA LEU A 296 -10.11 16.32 -6.60
C LEU A 296 -10.29 15.97 -5.10
N LEU A 297 -11.50 15.64 -4.67
CA LEU A 297 -11.77 15.24 -3.28
C LEU A 297 -11.09 13.91 -2.94
N LEU A 298 -11.12 12.95 -3.86
CA LEU A 298 -10.43 11.66 -3.75
C LEU A 298 -8.92 11.87 -3.57
N LEU A 299 -8.32 12.66 -4.46
CA LEU A 299 -6.90 13.00 -4.40
C LEU A 299 -6.54 13.70 -3.09
N ARG A 300 -7.36 14.65 -2.63
CA ARG A 300 -7.15 15.33 -1.34
C ARG A 300 -7.16 14.36 -0.17
N ARG A 301 -8.12 13.43 -0.13
CA ARG A 301 -8.19 12.40 0.90
C ARG A 301 -6.88 11.60 0.92
N HIS A 302 -6.47 11.05 -0.21
CA HIS A 302 -5.28 10.20 -0.26
C HIS A 302 -3.99 10.96 0.00
N ALA A 303 -3.87 12.20 -0.48
CA ALA A 303 -2.70 13.03 -0.22
C ALA A 303 -2.55 13.35 1.27
N MET A 304 -3.63 13.77 1.92
CA MET A 304 -3.61 14.08 3.36
C MET A 304 -3.39 12.82 4.20
N THR A 305 -4.04 11.70 3.87
CA THR A 305 -3.79 10.44 4.57
C THR A 305 -2.34 10.00 4.39
N GLY A 306 -1.82 10.01 3.16
CA GLY A 306 -0.44 9.61 2.84
C GLY A 306 0.62 10.46 3.53
N ALA A 307 0.39 11.76 3.69
CA ALA A 307 1.33 12.64 4.40
C ALA A 307 1.48 12.34 5.89
N PHE A 308 0.48 11.70 6.52
CA PHE A 308 0.44 11.46 7.97
C PHE A 308 0.15 10.01 8.37
N VAL A 309 0.20 9.07 7.43
CA VAL A 309 0.04 7.63 7.67
C VAL A 309 1.27 7.05 8.37
N HIS A 310 1.19 5.80 8.83
CA HIS A 310 2.38 5.08 9.29
C HIS A 310 3.38 4.86 8.13
N PRO A 311 4.69 5.14 8.31
CA PRO A 311 5.71 5.03 7.26
C PRO A 311 5.75 3.68 6.54
N LYS A 312 5.39 2.60 7.24
CA LYS A 312 5.27 1.25 6.69
C LYS A 312 4.32 1.15 5.48
N HIS A 313 3.37 2.07 5.33
CA HIS A 313 2.43 2.10 4.21
C HIS A 313 2.94 2.89 2.99
N GLY A 314 4.17 3.40 3.04
CA GLY A 314 4.83 4.02 1.90
C GLY A 314 4.68 5.54 1.79
N GLY A 315 3.91 6.17 2.68
CA GLY A 315 3.83 7.62 2.87
C GLY A 315 4.46 8.05 4.19
N ASN A 316 4.36 9.32 4.55
CA ASN A 316 5.00 9.89 5.74
C ASN A 316 6.48 9.46 5.91
N SER A 317 7.25 9.47 4.82
CA SER A 317 8.65 9.05 4.80
C SER A 317 9.46 9.69 5.93
N GLY A 318 10.17 8.85 6.69
CA GLY A 318 10.97 9.28 7.84
C GLY A 318 10.16 9.92 8.98
N ALA A 319 8.84 9.66 9.04
CA ALA A 319 7.93 10.31 9.99
C ALA A 319 7.87 11.84 9.87
N ALA A 320 8.30 12.42 8.74
CA ALA A 320 8.45 13.87 8.61
C ALA A 320 7.12 14.65 8.72
N GLY A 321 6.00 14.05 8.31
CA GLY A 321 4.66 14.60 8.54
C GLY A 321 4.30 14.65 10.03
N TRP A 322 4.65 13.61 10.80
CA TRP A 322 4.43 13.61 12.24
C TRP A 322 5.37 14.57 12.99
N MET A 323 6.64 14.64 12.60
CA MET A 323 7.58 15.63 13.13
C MET A 323 7.11 17.06 12.84
N TYR A 324 6.50 17.30 11.68
CA TYR A 324 5.84 18.56 11.39
C TYR A 324 4.73 18.86 12.39
N LEU A 325 3.81 17.92 12.67
CA LEU A 325 2.76 18.10 13.67
C LEU A 325 3.34 18.31 15.08
N GLU A 326 4.33 17.51 15.48
CA GLU A 326 5.06 17.63 16.76
C GLU A 326 5.65 19.04 16.95
N SER A 327 6.20 19.64 15.88
CA SER A 327 6.77 20.98 15.91
C SER A 327 5.72 22.09 16.07
N ARG A 328 4.48 21.87 15.61
CA ARG A 328 3.40 22.87 15.57
C ARG A 328 2.46 22.80 16.77
N PHE A 329 2.19 21.60 17.26
CA PHE A 329 1.32 21.38 18.42
C PHE A 329 2.14 21.43 19.70
N ARG A 330 2.32 22.64 20.24
CA ARG A 330 3.06 22.89 21.48
C ARG A 330 2.19 23.61 22.51
N ASP A 331 2.44 23.35 23.78
CA ASP A 331 1.81 24.05 24.89
C ASP A 331 2.51 25.40 25.17
N ALA A 332 2.01 26.15 26.16
CA ALA A 332 2.58 27.44 26.56
C ALA A 332 4.00 27.35 27.15
N ARG A 333 4.48 26.15 27.46
CA ARG A 333 5.83 25.86 27.99
C ARG A 333 6.74 25.27 26.92
N ASP A 334 6.33 25.33 25.65
CA ASP A 334 7.02 24.77 24.49
C ASP A 334 7.14 23.23 24.51
N ALA A 335 6.37 22.53 25.36
CA ALA A 335 6.31 21.07 25.33
C ALA A 335 5.39 20.59 24.19
N THR A 336 5.76 19.49 23.53
CA THR A 336 4.92 18.95 22.44
C THR A 336 3.62 18.34 23.00
N LEU A 337 2.50 18.64 22.35
CA LEU A 337 1.20 18.04 22.57
C LEU A 337 0.94 16.86 21.61
N PHE A 338 1.88 16.57 20.71
CA PHE A 338 1.81 15.49 19.73
C PHE A 338 3.05 14.60 19.81
N ASP A 339 3.18 13.90 20.94
CA ASP A 339 4.25 12.91 21.16
C ASP A 339 3.92 11.58 20.48
N TRP A 340 4.11 11.55 19.16
CA TRP A 340 3.86 10.38 18.33
C TRP A 340 4.83 9.22 18.63
N ARG A 341 6.04 9.51 19.14
CA ARG A 341 7.05 8.47 19.43
C ARG A 341 6.60 7.53 20.55
N ARG A 342 5.75 8.00 21.47
CA ARG A 342 5.13 7.16 22.51
C ARG A 342 4.16 6.12 21.96
N ALA A 343 3.61 6.35 20.76
CA ALA A 343 2.62 5.46 20.16
C ALA A 343 3.26 4.38 19.29
N LEU A 344 4.51 4.54 18.85
CA LEU A 344 5.16 3.66 17.88
C LEU A 344 6.25 2.80 18.48
N GLU A 345 6.39 1.62 17.89
CA GLU A 345 7.46 0.68 18.14
C GLU A 345 8.84 1.21 17.68
N SER A 346 9.89 0.64 18.26
CA SER A 346 11.26 0.81 17.75
C SER A 346 11.35 0.32 16.29
N PRO A 347 12.12 0.98 15.40
CA PRO A 347 13.02 2.12 15.67
C PRO A 347 12.37 3.50 15.59
N LEU A 348 11.11 3.60 15.14
CA LEU A 348 10.45 4.91 14.94
C LEU A 348 10.08 5.59 16.26
N GLY A 349 9.68 4.81 17.25
CA GLY A 349 9.29 5.28 18.58
C GLY A 349 9.85 4.42 19.69
N HIS A 350 9.23 4.54 20.86
CA HIS A 350 9.66 3.89 22.10
C HIS A 350 8.51 3.17 22.82
N ASN A 351 7.42 2.90 22.11
CA ASN A 351 6.33 2.06 22.60
C ASN A 351 6.80 0.59 22.70
N THR A 352 6.61 0.00 23.87
CA THR A 352 6.94 -1.40 24.14
C THR A 352 5.74 -2.34 24.07
N ASP A 353 4.53 -1.78 24.12
CA ASP A 353 3.25 -2.52 24.15
C ASP A 353 2.81 -2.94 22.75
N TYR A 354 3.35 -2.27 21.73
CA TYR A 354 3.08 -2.51 20.31
C TYR A 354 4.41 -2.77 19.60
N ARG A 355 4.47 -3.78 18.71
CA ARG A 355 5.68 -4.14 17.96
C ARG A 355 5.47 -4.25 16.44
N GLY A 356 4.44 -3.56 15.95
CA GLY A 356 4.08 -3.47 14.54
C GLY A 356 2.70 -3.99 14.22
#